data_AF-A0A800ANJ8-F1
#
_entry.id   AF-A0A800ANJ8-F1
#
_cell.length_a   1.000
_cell.length_b   1.000
_cell.length_c   1.000
_cell.angle_alpha   90.00
_cell.angle_beta   90.00
_cell.angle_gamma   90.00
#
_symmetry.space_group_name_H-M   'P 1'
#
loop_
_entity.id
_entity.type
_entity.pdbx_description
1 polymer ?
#
loop_
_entity_poly.entity_id
_entity_poly.type
_entity_poly.pdbx_seq_one_letter_code
_entity_poly.pdbx_strand_id
1 'polypeptide(L)'
;MRYPKFFDKVDPILLYDPLADFLGASENGEMIIKYIDIVKFAGHSCPTVAGAYLMTKLGLKRLFKDNLPVRGKIKVLVQEEKDKGVAGVIGNTIAFICGVSEEGGFKGIGGRFNRANKLLFSQKIPKEIRLQRLDTDQFVDISYNPTIPPDPKIKDLMQKILANLATIEEKDQFKKLWQERVEKILLLQDRWEEMVIIE
;
A
#
# COMPACT_ATOMS: atom_id res chain seq x y z
N MET A 1 1.87 8.71 19.29
CA MET A 1 0.61 7.95 19.10
C MET A 1 0.81 6.56 19.68
N ARG A 2 -0.14 6.02 20.45
CA ARG A 2 -0.17 4.57 20.77
C ARG A 2 -0.85 3.84 19.61
N TYR A 3 -0.25 2.78 19.09
CA TYR A 3 -0.77 2.01 17.95
C TYR A 3 -0.59 0.49 18.20
N PRO A 4 -1.30 -0.39 17.46
CA PRO A 4 -1.14 -1.84 17.59
C PRO A 4 0.32 -2.30 17.41
N LYS A 5 0.85 -3.04 18.40
CA LYS A 5 2.27 -3.46 18.42
C LYS A 5 2.71 -4.28 17.21
N PHE A 6 1.78 -4.95 16.53
CA PHE A 6 2.12 -5.76 15.36
C PHE A 6 2.58 -4.91 14.18
N PHE A 7 2.27 -3.62 14.13
CA PHE A 7 2.77 -2.73 13.08
C PHE A 7 4.30 -2.72 13.01
N ASP A 8 4.97 -2.84 14.16
CA ASP A 8 6.44 -2.89 14.24
C ASP A 8 7.02 -4.24 13.82
N LYS A 9 6.19 -5.28 13.71
CA LYS A 9 6.57 -6.62 13.23
C LYS A 9 6.45 -6.77 11.72
N VAL A 10 5.81 -5.82 11.04
CA VAL A 10 5.66 -5.87 9.59
C VAL A 10 6.99 -5.51 8.94
N ASP A 11 7.54 -6.42 8.14
CA ASP A 11 8.79 -6.18 7.44
C ASP A 11 8.71 -4.91 6.59
N PRO A 12 9.66 -3.97 6.70
CA PRO A 12 9.63 -2.71 5.96
C PRO A 12 9.84 -2.89 4.45
N ILE A 13 9.60 -1.82 3.69
CA ILE A 13 10.01 -1.70 2.28
C ILE A 13 11.23 -0.79 2.23
N LEU A 14 12.35 -1.32 1.75
CA LEU A 14 13.59 -0.58 1.52
C LEU A 14 13.61 -0.06 0.08
N LEU A 15 14.00 1.21 -0.08
CA LEU A 15 13.93 1.94 -1.34
C LEU A 15 15.13 2.88 -1.45
N TYR A 16 15.45 3.28 -2.68
CA TYR A 16 16.32 4.41 -2.96
C TYR A 16 15.50 5.58 -3.52
N ASP A 17 15.70 6.78 -2.99
CA ASP A 17 15.06 8.00 -3.46
C ASP A 17 16.11 9.01 -3.98
N PRO A 18 16.27 9.13 -5.31
CA PRO A 18 17.30 9.99 -5.90
C PRO A 18 17.00 11.48 -5.74
N LEU A 19 15.76 11.88 -5.45
CA LEU A 19 15.43 13.27 -5.15
C LEU A 19 15.80 13.59 -3.71
N ALA A 20 15.54 12.68 -2.78
CA ALA A 20 15.92 12.84 -1.39
C ALA A 20 17.44 12.90 -1.24
N ASP A 21 18.18 12.06 -1.98
CA ASP A 21 19.64 12.11 -2.05
C ASP A 21 20.12 13.47 -2.56
N PHE A 22 19.61 13.89 -3.72
CA PHE A 22 20.00 15.15 -4.34
C PHE A 22 19.72 16.40 -3.48
N LEU A 23 18.62 16.39 -2.72
CA LEU A 23 18.25 17.51 -1.84
C LEU A 23 18.83 17.41 -0.42
N GLY A 24 19.58 16.35 -0.10
CA GLY A 24 20.11 16.11 1.24
C GLY A 24 19.04 15.78 2.29
N ALA A 25 17.88 15.28 1.86
CA ALA A 25 16.78 14.88 2.76
C ALA A 25 16.96 13.47 3.34
N SER A 26 17.83 12.65 2.74
CA SER A 26 18.24 11.35 3.27
C SER A 26 19.70 11.08 2.94
N GLU A 27 20.42 10.47 3.87
CA GLU A 27 21.78 10.00 3.65
C GLU A 27 21.79 8.89 2.59
N ASN A 28 22.61 9.06 1.53
CA ASN A 28 22.69 8.16 0.38
C ASN A 28 21.36 7.89 -0.33
N GLY A 29 20.34 8.74 -0.13
CA GLY A 29 18.98 8.53 -0.65
C GLY A 29 18.26 7.30 -0.10
N GLU A 30 18.75 6.67 0.96
CA GLU A 30 18.12 5.48 1.53
C GLU A 30 16.75 5.83 2.11
N MET A 31 15.75 4.98 1.89
CA MET A 31 14.41 5.20 2.43
C MET A 31 13.79 3.91 2.91
N ILE A 32 13.22 3.97 4.12
CA ILE A 32 12.56 2.85 4.78
C ILE A 32 11.10 3.24 5.00
N ILE A 33 10.18 2.52 4.36
CA ILE A 33 8.74 2.70 4.59
C ILE A 33 8.24 1.58 5.49
N LYS A 34 7.87 1.96 6.72
CA LYS A 34 7.25 1.06 7.70
C LYS A 34 5.74 1.07 7.54
N TYR A 35 5.06 0.03 8.03
CA TYR A 35 3.60 -0.04 7.95
C TYR A 35 2.91 1.14 8.64
N ILE A 36 3.48 1.65 9.75
CA ILE A 36 2.95 2.84 10.44
C ILE A 36 2.95 4.10 9.56
N ASP A 37 3.87 4.23 8.60
CA ASP A 37 3.91 5.38 7.70
C ASP A 37 2.73 5.35 6.73
N ILE A 38 2.33 4.14 6.32
CA ILE A 38 1.12 3.92 5.52
C ILE A 38 -0.14 4.21 6.34
N VAL A 39 -0.18 3.78 7.59
CA VAL A 39 -1.32 4.08 8.48
C VAL A 39 -1.47 5.58 8.70
N LYS A 40 -0.36 6.31 8.86
CA LYS A 40 -0.37 7.78 8.94
C LYS A 40 -0.88 8.41 7.65
N PHE A 41 -0.43 7.91 6.49
CA PHE A 41 -0.88 8.38 5.18
C PHE A 41 -2.38 8.15 4.96
N ALA A 42 -2.89 6.95 5.23
CA ALA A 42 -4.29 6.59 5.06
C ALA A 42 -5.20 7.11 6.20
N GLY A 43 -4.63 7.58 7.30
CA GLY A 43 -5.33 7.97 8.53
C GLY A 43 -5.83 6.79 9.38
N HIS A 44 -5.75 5.56 8.89
CA HIS A 44 -6.22 4.36 9.58
C HIS A 44 -5.57 3.08 9.03
N SER A 45 -5.75 1.97 9.76
CA SER A 45 -5.36 0.63 9.33
C SER A 45 -6.61 -0.22 9.04
N CYS A 46 -6.71 -0.75 7.82
CA CYS A 46 -7.78 -1.65 7.40
C CYS A 46 -7.25 -2.71 6.41
N PRO A 47 -8.04 -3.75 6.10
CA PRO A 47 -7.63 -4.82 5.18
C PRO A 47 -7.20 -4.32 3.78
N THR A 48 -7.80 -3.24 3.28
CA THR A 48 -7.42 -2.64 1.99
C THR A 48 -6.04 -2.00 2.04
N VAL A 49 -5.76 -1.22 3.08
CA VAL A 49 -4.47 -0.54 3.28
C VAL A 49 -3.35 -1.56 3.51
N ALA A 50 -3.64 -2.62 4.27
CA ALA A 50 -2.74 -3.76 4.44
C ALA A 50 -2.46 -4.47 3.11
N GLY A 51 -3.49 -4.73 2.32
CA GLY A 51 -3.37 -5.31 0.98
C GLY A 51 -2.51 -4.47 0.04
N ALA A 52 -2.73 -3.16 -0.02
CA ALA A 52 -1.94 -2.25 -0.85
C ALA A 52 -0.46 -2.24 -0.46
N TYR A 53 -0.16 -2.31 0.84
CA TYR A 53 1.21 -2.46 1.33
C TYR A 53 1.85 -3.76 0.85
N LEU A 54 1.15 -4.90 0.99
CA LEU A 54 1.65 -6.21 0.54
C LEU A 54 1.82 -6.30 -0.97
N MET A 55 0.83 -5.83 -1.74
CA MET A 55 0.91 -5.73 -3.20
C MET A 55 2.17 -4.98 -3.61
N THR A 56 2.43 -3.83 -2.99
CA THR A 56 3.62 -3.03 -3.31
C THR A 56 4.90 -3.75 -2.91
N LYS A 57 4.97 -4.28 -1.68
CA LYS A 57 6.15 -4.98 -1.17
C LYS A 57 6.55 -6.15 -2.06
N LEU A 58 5.59 -7.02 -2.38
CA LEU A 58 5.83 -8.23 -3.17
C LEU A 58 6.03 -7.90 -4.65
N GLY A 59 5.25 -6.96 -5.18
CA GLY A 59 5.40 -6.48 -6.56
C GLY A 59 6.77 -5.87 -6.82
N LEU A 60 7.24 -4.99 -5.93
CA LEU A 60 8.57 -4.39 -6.05
C LEU A 60 9.69 -5.43 -5.90
N LYS A 61 9.56 -6.38 -4.98
CA LYS A 61 10.51 -7.50 -4.85
C LYS A 61 10.60 -8.31 -6.14
N ARG A 62 9.48 -8.63 -6.78
CA ARG A 62 9.48 -9.35 -8.07
C ARG A 62 10.08 -8.50 -9.20
N LEU A 63 9.72 -7.22 -9.25
CA LEU A 63 10.09 -6.30 -10.33
C LEU A 63 11.57 -5.89 -10.29
N PHE A 64 12.17 -5.77 -9.11
CA PHE A 64 13.56 -5.33 -8.95
C PHE A 64 14.53 -6.47 -8.56
N LYS A 65 14.02 -7.64 -8.17
CA LYS A 65 14.79 -8.80 -7.73
C LYS A 65 15.73 -8.41 -6.57
N ASP A 66 17.04 -8.46 -6.83
CA ASP A 66 18.08 -8.17 -5.84
C ASP A 66 18.43 -6.66 -5.77
N ASN A 67 17.86 -5.83 -6.64
CA ASN A 67 18.10 -4.39 -6.65
C ASN A 67 17.10 -3.65 -5.76
N LEU A 68 17.53 -2.49 -5.23
CA LEU A 68 16.62 -1.59 -4.53
C LEU A 68 15.65 -0.92 -5.53
N PRO A 69 14.34 -0.90 -5.23
CA PRO A 69 13.39 -0.13 -6.03
C PRO A 69 13.64 1.38 -5.92
N VAL A 70 13.51 2.07 -7.04
CA VAL A 70 13.84 3.51 -7.14
C VAL A 70 12.57 4.35 -7.14
N ARG A 71 12.39 5.18 -6.10
CA ARG A 71 11.22 6.08 -6.01
C ARG A 71 11.22 7.08 -7.16
N GLY A 72 10.04 7.37 -7.69
CA GLY A 72 9.85 8.25 -8.84
C GLY A 72 10.16 7.60 -10.19
N LYS A 73 10.70 6.37 -10.21
CA LYS A 73 11.02 5.61 -11.43
C LYS A 73 10.07 4.45 -11.71
N ILE A 74 8.91 4.45 -11.05
CA ILE A 74 7.88 3.42 -11.19
C ILE A 74 6.56 4.11 -11.57
N LYS A 75 5.93 3.67 -12.66
CA LYS A 75 4.52 3.98 -12.94
C LYS A 75 3.63 3.00 -12.19
N VAL A 76 2.54 3.53 -11.64
CA VAL A 76 1.47 2.78 -10.98
C VAL A 76 0.24 2.94 -11.85
N LEU A 77 -0.18 1.86 -12.50
CA LEU A 77 -1.40 1.83 -13.29
C LEU A 77 -2.44 1.08 -12.50
N VAL A 78 -3.63 1.63 -12.41
CA VAL A 78 -4.79 1.07 -11.73
C VAL A 78 -5.85 0.78 -12.78
N GLN A 79 -6.36 -0.44 -12.78
CA GLN A 79 -7.36 -0.87 -13.75
C GLN A 79 -8.65 -0.04 -13.63
N GLU A 80 -9.10 0.14 -12.39
CA GLU A 80 -10.37 0.75 -12.07
C GLU A 80 -10.32 2.28 -12.09
N GLU A 81 -11.50 2.88 -12.21
CA GLU A 81 -11.72 4.31 -12.03
C GLU A 81 -11.37 4.72 -10.58
N LYS A 82 -10.87 5.95 -10.44
CA LYS A 82 -10.33 6.46 -9.17
C LYS A 82 -11.32 6.40 -8.00
N ASP A 83 -12.57 6.71 -8.25
CA ASP A 83 -13.66 6.77 -7.27
C ASP A 83 -14.47 5.46 -7.17
N LYS A 84 -14.12 4.45 -7.98
CA LYS A 84 -14.77 3.15 -7.91
C LYS A 84 -14.27 2.34 -6.72
N GLY A 85 -15.17 2.15 -5.76
CA GLY A 85 -14.92 1.34 -4.56
C GLY A 85 -13.72 1.85 -3.77
N VAL A 86 -12.67 1.03 -3.68
CA VAL A 86 -11.43 1.36 -2.94
C VAL A 86 -10.21 1.57 -3.86
N ALA A 87 -10.42 1.67 -5.18
CA ALA A 87 -9.33 1.82 -6.15
C ALA A 87 -8.44 3.02 -5.83
N GLY A 88 -9.03 4.17 -5.49
CA GLY A 88 -8.30 5.36 -5.06
C GLY A 88 -7.44 5.12 -3.82
N VAL A 89 -7.94 4.38 -2.82
CA VAL A 89 -7.18 4.06 -1.59
C VAL A 89 -5.96 3.21 -1.93
N ILE A 90 -6.14 2.20 -2.77
CA ILE A 90 -5.06 1.32 -3.23
C ILE A 90 -4.04 2.13 -4.02
N GLY A 91 -4.45 2.78 -5.11
CA GLY A 91 -3.56 3.52 -6.00
C GLY A 91 -2.73 4.58 -5.27
N ASN A 92 -3.36 5.38 -4.41
CA ASN A 92 -2.66 6.41 -3.63
C ASN A 92 -1.67 5.83 -2.60
N THR A 93 -2.01 4.71 -1.96
CA THR A 93 -1.09 4.03 -1.03
C THR A 93 0.16 3.53 -1.75
N ILE A 94 -0.02 2.88 -2.90
CA ILE A 94 1.09 2.39 -3.72
C ILE A 94 1.93 3.57 -4.25
N ALA A 95 1.27 4.63 -4.71
CA ALA A 95 1.93 5.83 -5.22
C ALA A 95 2.75 6.55 -4.13
N PHE A 96 2.27 6.60 -2.89
CA PHE A 96 3.04 7.11 -1.74
C PHE A 96 4.36 6.32 -1.57
N ILE A 97 4.30 4.99 -1.58
CA ILE A 97 5.49 4.13 -1.46
C ILE A 97 6.44 4.37 -2.62
N CYS A 98 5.94 4.29 -3.86
CA CYS A 98 6.71 4.52 -5.08
C CYS A 98 7.18 5.98 -5.26
N GLY A 99 6.69 6.91 -4.44
CA GLY A 99 6.98 8.34 -4.51
C GLY A 99 6.52 8.97 -5.82
N VAL A 100 5.32 8.64 -6.27
CA VAL A 100 4.73 9.19 -7.50
C VAL A 100 3.32 9.70 -7.24
N SER A 101 2.73 10.36 -8.22
CA SER A 101 1.38 10.90 -8.13
C SER A 101 0.72 10.99 -9.50
N GLU A 102 -0.54 11.41 -9.51
CA GLU A 102 -1.27 11.89 -10.69
C GLU A 102 -0.67 13.23 -11.19
N GLU A 103 -1.45 14.05 -11.90
CA GLU A 103 -1.01 15.30 -12.51
C GLU A 103 -0.46 16.35 -11.52
N GLY A 104 -0.93 16.34 -10.28
CA GLY A 104 -0.56 17.30 -9.23
C GLY A 104 0.83 17.11 -8.62
N GLY A 105 1.62 16.16 -9.13
CA GLY A 105 2.95 15.86 -8.58
C GLY A 105 4.03 16.90 -8.82
N PHE A 106 5.14 16.71 -8.11
CA PHE A 106 6.36 17.47 -8.33
C PHE A 106 6.83 17.35 -9.78
N LYS A 107 6.99 18.48 -10.49
CA LYS A 107 7.36 18.50 -11.91
C LYS A 107 8.83 18.21 -12.17
N GLY A 108 9.65 18.22 -11.12
CA GLY A 108 11.08 18.02 -11.20
C GLY A 108 11.87 19.33 -11.18
N ILE A 109 13.19 19.20 -11.17
CA ILE A 109 14.15 20.32 -11.22
C ILE A 109 15.13 20.02 -12.35
N GLY A 110 15.31 20.96 -13.29
CA GLY A 110 16.21 20.78 -14.42
C GLY A 110 15.92 19.53 -15.26
N GLY A 111 14.64 19.16 -15.42
CA GLY A 111 14.22 17.96 -16.17
C GLY A 111 14.41 16.64 -15.42
N ARG A 112 14.87 16.65 -14.17
CA ARG A 112 15.09 15.45 -13.34
C ARG A 112 14.02 15.32 -12.24
N PHE A 113 13.88 14.12 -11.69
CA PHE A 113 13.09 13.83 -10.48
C PHE A 113 11.57 14.10 -10.54
N ASN A 114 10.99 14.23 -11.74
CA ASN A 114 9.54 14.38 -11.92
C ASN A 114 8.79 13.25 -11.18
N ARG A 115 7.73 13.57 -10.43
CA ARG A 115 6.84 12.61 -9.74
C ARG A 115 5.41 12.61 -10.28
N ALA A 116 5.05 13.60 -11.08
CA ALA A 116 3.72 13.76 -11.68
C ALA A 116 3.45 12.76 -12.82
N ASN A 117 2.16 12.57 -13.13
CA ASN A 117 1.66 11.78 -14.27
C ASN A 117 2.17 10.32 -14.26
N LYS A 118 2.24 9.70 -13.08
CA LYS A 118 2.79 8.35 -12.88
C LYS A 118 1.88 7.44 -12.07
N LEU A 119 0.90 7.97 -11.35
CA LEU A 119 -0.28 7.24 -10.92
C LEU A 119 -1.37 7.47 -11.97
N LEU A 120 -1.84 6.41 -12.60
CA LEU A 120 -2.83 6.45 -13.69
C LEU A 120 -3.97 5.49 -13.36
N PHE A 121 -5.20 6.00 -13.35
CA PHE A 121 -6.43 5.20 -13.16
C PHE A 121 -7.09 4.86 -14.51
N SER A 122 -8.09 3.99 -14.49
CA SER A 122 -8.87 3.59 -15.68
C SER A 122 -8.01 2.97 -16.78
N GLN A 123 -7.01 2.17 -16.40
CA GLN A 123 -6.05 1.58 -17.34
C GLN A 123 -6.51 0.22 -17.85
N LYS A 124 -6.26 -0.05 -19.13
CA LYS A 124 -6.56 -1.35 -19.76
C LYS A 124 -5.47 -2.37 -19.45
N ILE A 125 -5.48 -2.89 -18.23
CA ILE A 125 -4.54 -3.90 -17.72
C ILE A 125 -5.30 -5.15 -17.23
N PRO A 126 -4.68 -6.35 -17.26
CA PRO A 126 -5.38 -7.61 -16.96
C PRO A 126 -5.67 -7.81 -15.46
N LYS A 127 -4.94 -7.11 -14.58
CA LYS A 127 -5.10 -7.18 -13.12
C LYS A 127 -5.35 -5.81 -12.51
N GLU A 128 -5.66 -5.77 -11.22
CA GLU A 128 -6.02 -4.54 -10.51
C GLU A 128 -4.95 -3.45 -10.61
N ILE A 129 -3.67 -3.84 -10.49
CA ILE A 129 -2.52 -2.94 -10.46
C ILE A 129 -1.43 -3.43 -11.41
N ARG A 130 -0.77 -2.50 -12.09
CA ARG A 130 0.53 -2.73 -12.72
C ARG A 130 1.58 -1.80 -12.13
N LEU A 131 2.70 -2.36 -11.72
CA LEU A 131 3.92 -1.61 -11.43
C LEU A 131 4.84 -1.72 -12.64
N GLN A 132 5.21 -0.60 -13.23
CA GLN A 132 6.07 -0.57 -14.42
C GLN A 132 7.30 0.31 -14.18
N ARG A 133 8.47 -0.23 -14.47
CA ARG A 133 9.74 0.49 -14.45
C ARG A 133 9.82 1.48 -15.59
N LEU A 134 10.29 2.69 -15.31
CA LEU A 134 10.47 3.75 -16.32
C LEU A 134 11.79 3.64 -17.09
N ASP A 135 12.76 2.90 -16.58
CA ASP A 135 14.08 2.74 -17.19
C ASP A 135 14.16 1.53 -18.12
N THR A 136 13.42 0.46 -17.82
CA THR A 136 13.47 -0.81 -18.58
C THR A 136 12.14 -1.23 -19.19
N ASP A 137 11.04 -0.51 -18.92
CA ASP A 137 9.66 -0.84 -19.28
C ASP A 137 9.11 -2.19 -18.74
N GLN A 138 9.95 -2.99 -18.08
CA GLN A 138 9.55 -4.17 -17.33
C GLN A 138 8.44 -3.84 -16.34
N PHE A 139 7.50 -4.77 -16.18
CA PHE A 139 6.35 -4.59 -15.31
C PHE A 139 5.97 -5.89 -14.61
N VAL A 140 5.14 -5.76 -13.59
CA VAL A 140 4.40 -6.85 -12.96
C VAL A 140 2.94 -6.45 -12.84
N ASP A 141 2.05 -7.39 -13.11
CA ASP A 141 0.61 -7.26 -12.90
C ASP A 141 0.23 -7.93 -11.57
N ILE A 142 -0.58 -7.24 -10.76
CA ILE A 142 -0.87 -7.62 -9.37
C ILE A 142 -2.37 -7.57 -9.11
N SER A 143 -2.90 -8.64 -8.52
CA SER A 143 -4.25 -8.70 -7.95
C SER A 143 -4.20 -9.01 -6.46
N TYR A 144 -5.19 -8.53 -5.71
CA TYR A 144 -5.29 -8.76 -4.27
C TYR A 144 -6.62 -9.40 -3.90
N ASN A 145 -6.54 -10.61 -3.35
CA ASN A 145 -7.67 -11.33 -2.82
C ASN A 145 -7.48 -11.54 -1.30
N PRO A 146 -8.20 -10.80 -0.42
CA PRO A 146 -8.07 -10.97 1.02
C PRO A 146 -8.73 -12.29 1.49
N THR A 147 -8.01 -13.40 1.35
CA THR A 147 -8.47 -14.76 1.70
C THR A 147 -8.65 -14.98 3.21
N ILE A 148 -8.15 -14.07 4.05
CA ILE A 148 -8.41 -14.05 5.49
C ILE A 148 -9.84 -13.54 5.75
N PRO A 149 -10.78 -14.40 6.20
CA PRO A 149 -12.14 -13.97 6.48
C PRO A 149 -12.18 -13.06 7.70
N PRO A 150 -13.15 -12.13 7.78
CA PRO A 150 -13.43 -11.42 9.02
C PRO A 150 -13.94 -12.38 10.10
N ASP A 151 -13.71 -12.04 11.36
CA ASP A 151 -14.36 -12.76 12.47
C ASP A 151 -15.89 -12.64 12.33
N PRO A 152 -16.66 -13.74 12.55
CA PRO A 152 -18.11 -13.73 12.39
C PRO A 152 -18.82 -12.62 13.18
N LYS A 153 -18.26 -12.19 14.33
CA LYS A 153 -18.84 -11.16 15.18
C LYS A 153 -18.69 -9.75 14.62
N ILE A 154 -17.79 -9.52 13.65
CA ILE A 154 -17.52 -8.17 13.11
C ILE A 154 -18.78 -7.52 12.55
N LYS A 155 -19.61 -8.27 11.83
CA LYS A 155 -20.82 -7.73 11.21
C LYS A 155 -21.79 -7.20 12.26
N ASP A 156 -22.10 -8.01 13.26
CA ASP A 156 -23.07 -7.65 14.31
C ASP A 156 -22.54 -6.52 15.19
N LEU A 157 -21.25 -6.57 15.58
CA LEU A 157 -20.60 -5.50 16.33
C LEU A 157 -20.61 -4.19 15.56
N MET A 158 -20.30 -4.23 14.25
CA MET A 158 -20.32 -3.04 13.39
C MET A 158 -21.73 -2.43 13.33
N GLN A 159 -22.76 -3.25 13.15
CA GLN A 159 -24.15 -2.78 13.14
C GLN A 159 -24.53 -2.10 14.46
N LYS A 160 -24.19 -2.70 15.61
CA LYS A 160 -24.44 -2.09 16.92
C LYS A 160 -23.68 -0.77 17.11
N ILE A 161 -22.43 -0.69 16.65
CA ILE A 161 -21.61 0.52 16.75
C ILE A 161 -22.23 1.66 15.92
N LEU A 162 -22.60 1.37 14.67
CA LEU A 162 -23.21 2.36 13.78
C LEU A 162 -24.58 2.83 14.27
N ALA A 163 -25.32 1.96 14.95
CA ALA A 163 -26.58 2.30 15.60
C ALA A 163 -26.42 3.02 16.95
N ASN A 164 -25.18 3.26 17.42
CA ASN A 164 -24.88 3.78 18.76
C ASN A 164 -25.43 2.92 19.93
N LEU A 165 -25.63 1.62 19.70
CA LEU A 165 -26.16 0.68 20.69
C LEU A 165 -25.07 -0.18 21.36
N ALA A 166 -23.84 -0.11 20.86
CA ALA A 166 -22.74 -0.94 21.35
C ALA A 166 -22.22 -0.48 22.72
N THR A 167 -21.97 -1.44 23.62
CA THR A 167 -21.28 -1.17 24.89
C THR A 167 -19.80 -0.81 24.66
N ILE A 168 -19.10 -0.40 25.73
CA ILE A 168 -17.65 -0.12 25.67
C ILE A 168 -16.88 -1.40 25.30
N GLU A 169 -17.26 -2.52 25.90
CA GLU A 169 -16.65 -3.83 25.68
C GLU A 169 -16.86 -4.30 24.23
N GLU A 170 -18.05 -4.09 23.67
CA GLU A 170 -18.35 -4.42 22.27
C GLU A 170 -17.54 -3.56 21.29
N LYS A 171 -17.38 -2.26 21.59
CA LYS A 171 -16.52 -1.37 20.79
C LYS A 171 -15.06 -1.81 20.83
N ASP A 172 -14.56 -2.21 21.99
CA ASP A 172 -13.18 -2.66 22.14
C ASP A 172 -12.95 -4.03 21.51
N GLN A 173 -13.93 -4.93 21.62
CA GLN A 173 -13.92 -6.21 20.91
C GLN A 173 -13.89 -6.01 19.39
N PHE A 174 -14.69 -5.09 18.84
CA PHE A 174 -14.67 -4.76 17.41
C PHE A 174 -13.28 -4.30 16.97
N LYS A 175 -12.69 -3.33 17.68
CA LYS A 175 -11.35 -2.81 17.36
C LYS A 175 -10.31 -3.93 17.37
N LYS A 176 -10.35 -4.80 18.38
CA LYS A 176 -9.45 -5.94 18.52
C LYS A 176 -9.58 -6.90 17.34
N LEU A 177 -10.78 -7.41 17.07
CA LEU A 177 -11.04 -8.35 15.98
C LEU A 177 -10.70 -7.77 14.60
N TRP A 178 -10.96 -6.47 14.40
CA TRP A 178 -10.61 -5.79 13.16
C TRP A 178 -9.10 -5.77 12.94
N GLN A 179 -8.34 -5.38 13.96
CA GLN A 179 -6.88 -5.29 13.88
C GLN A 179 -6.22 -6.67 13.85
N GLU A 180 -6.79 -7.69 14.49
CA GLU A 180 -6.33 -9.08 14.37
C GLU A 180 -6.41 -9.59 12.92
N ARG A 181 -7.45 -9.20 12.17
CA ARG A 181 -7.54 -9.53 10.74
C ARG A 181 -6.42 -8.86 9.94
N VAL A 182 -6.16 -7.58 10.21
CA VAL A 182 -5.07 -6.83 9.54
C VAL A 182 -3.71 -7.43 9.89
N GLU A 183 -3.49 -7.80 11.15
CA GLU A 183 -2.28 -8.50 11.59
C GLU A 183 -2.08 -9.80 10.83
N LYS A 184 -3.12 -10.63 10.70
CA LYS A 184 -3.05 -11.89 9.94
C LYS A 184 -2.72 -11.67 8.47
N ILE A 185 -3.34 -10.66 7.83
CA ILE A 185 -3.03 -10.31 6.44
C ILE A 185 -1.53 -9.99 6.30
N LEU A 186 -0.99 -9.16 7.20
CA LEU A 186 0.37 -8.65 7.10
C LEU A 186 1.45 -9.63 7.58
N LEU A 187 1.14 -10.57 8.47
CA LEU A 187 2.15 -11.40 9.12
C LEU A 187 2.09 -12.90 8.78
N LEU A 188 0.99 -13.40 8.19
CA LEU A 188 0.93 -14.79 7.70
C LEU A 188 1.59 -14.90 6.33
N GLN A 189 2.92 -14.92 6.32
CA GLN A 189 3.73 -14.91 5.10
C GLN A 189 3.48 -16.12 4.20
N ASP A 190 3.18 -17.28 4.80
CA ASP A 190 2.83 -18.53 4.12
C ASP A 190 1.56 -18.39 3.26
N ARG A 191 0.70 -17.40 3.56
CA ARG A 191 -0.54 -17.11 2.82
C ARG A 191 -0.42 -15.95 1.85
N TRP A 192 0.74 -15.30 1.74
CA TRP A 192 0.92 -14.14 0.87
C TRP A 192 0.70 -14.47 -0.62
N GLU A 193 1.14 -15.64 -1.07
CA GLU A 193 0.95 -16.07 -2.47
C GLU A 193 -0.52 -16.35 -2.81
N GLU A 194 -1.33 -16.74 -1.82
CA GLU A 194 -2.79 -16.88 -1.98
C GLU A 194 -3.47 -15.51 -2.07
N MET A 195 -2.96 -14.53 -1.32
CA MET A 195 -3.57 -13.21 -1.22
C MET A 195 -3.13 -12.24 -2.32
N VAL A 196 -1.89 -12.35 -2.80
CA VAL A 196 -1.29 -11.44 -3.77
C VAL A 196 -0.76 -12.24 -4.95
N ILE A 197 -1.49 -12.16 -6.06
CA ILE A 197 -1.14 -12.88 -7.29
C ILE A 197 -0.35 -11.96 -8.20
N ILE A 198 0.90 -12.33 -8.51
CA ILE A 198 1.84 -11.51 -9.30
C ILE A 198 2.24 -12.27 -10.56
N GLU A 199 1.99 -11.64 -11.71
CA GLU A 199 2.40 -12.09 -13.05
C GLU A 199 3.42 -11.15 -13.68
#